data_AF-A0A2Z6NIL2-F1
#
_entry.id   AF-A0A2Z6NIL2-F1
#
_cell.length_a   1.000
_cell.length_b   1.000
_cell.length_c   1.000
_cell.angle_alpha   90.00
_cell.angle_beta   90.00
_cell.angle_gamma   90.00
#
_symmetry.space_group_name_H-M   'P 1'
#
loop_
_entity.id
_entity.type
_entity.pdbx_description
1 polymer ?
#
loop_
_entity_poly.entity_id
_entity_poly.type
_entity_poly.pdbx_seq_one_letter_code
_entity_poly.pdbx_strand_id
1 'polypeptide(L)'
;MRRVYLGLQANWALEELAQSTAPQARAFQSRKRSALMLRFIFLQNRLGSVGIGLLYCQVSLGAAFSVPLLTAMDVITIINSLKQMLDMEPDDLLHEVDPFSSLVDDLRNHSWRLSPLEAEFLQRLLRLREELVADAPFINLVEEAEVHYHEMASGVFDHIWLTKESMRMHEGTLAALFNDEEMIDKRVAKLEGEIQRHDMLYLKDKQNKLGEMLSEITDDLKLVRRCKRSIEEKRVGAKDVAELL
;
A
#
# COMPACT_ATOMS: atom_id res chain seq x y z
N MET A 1 1.83 7.69 28.95
CA MET A 1 1.38 8.81 28.08
C MET A 1 2.36 9.22 26.98
N ARG A 2 3.68 9.35 27.20
CA ARG A 2 4.61 9.79 26.12
C ARG A 2 4.73 8.84 24.90
N ARG A 3 4.39 7.55 25.01
CA ARG A 3 4.48 6.59 23.90
C ARG A 3 3.26 6.56 22.97
N VAL A 4 2.08 6.95 23.45
CA VAL A 4 0.85 7.06 22.63
C VAL A 4 1.00 8.21 21.61
N TYR A 5 1.78 9.24 21.92
CA TYR A 5 2.05 10.36 21.03
C TYR A 5 2.85 9.97 19.77
N LEU A 6 3.76 9.00 19.86
CA LEU A 6 4.59 8.60 18.71
C LEU A 6 3.80 7.79 17.67
N GLY A 7 2.84 6.96 18.11
CA GLY A 7 1.95 6.22 17.20
C GLY A 7 0.98 7.14 16.45
N LEU A 8 0.43 8.14 17.13
CA LEU A 8 -0.44 9.16 16.51
C LEU A 8 0.32 10.04 15.48
N GLN A 9 1.59 10.35 15.75
CA GLN A 9 2.41 11.16 14.85
C GLN A 9 2.81 10.42 13.56
N ALA A 10 2.98 9.10 13.63
CA ALA A 10 3.26 8.26 12.46
C ALA A 10 2.01 8.05 11.56
N ASN A 11 0.83 7.89 12.17
CA ASN A 11 -0.42 7.77 11.42
C ASN A 11 -0.76 9.07 10.67
N TRP A 12 -0.54 10.23 11.30
CA TRP A 12 -0.77 11.52 10.66
C TRP A 12 0.12 11.73 9.42
N ALA A 13 1.40 11.36 9.50
CA ALA A 13 2.33 11.45 8.38
C ALA A 13 1.98 10.51 7.20
N LEU A 14 1.46 9.32 7.48
CA LEU A 14 0.99 8.38 6.44
C LEU A 14 -0.31 8.86 5.78
N GLU A 15 -1.19 9.50 6.54
CA GLU A 15 -2.43 10.07 6.03
C GLU A 15 -2.17 11.34 5.18
N GLU A 16 -1.15 12.12 5.55
CA GLU A 16 -0.65 13.26 4.77
C GLU A 16 0.02 12.81 3.46
N LEU A 17 0.75 11.69 3.45
CA LEU A 17 1.29 11.06 2.23
C LEU A 17 0.20 10.50 1.30
N ALA A 18 -0.88 9.93 1.86
CA ALA A 18 -2.03 9.48 1.10
C ALA A 18 -2.84 10.66 0.51
N GLN A 19 -2.95 11.77 1.23
CA GLN A 19 -3.59 12.99 0.74
C GLN A 19 -2.72 13.75 -0.27
N SER A 20 -1.39 13.65 -0.18
CA SER A 20 -0.45 14.25 -1.13
C SER A 20 -0.37 13.53 -2.48
N THR A 21 -0.73 12.24 -2.54
CA THR A 21 -0.63 11.42 -3.78
C THR A 21 -1.92 11.42 -4.61
N ALA A 22 -3.08 11.63 -3.99
CA ALA A 22 -4.37 11.81 -4.67
C ALA A 22 -4.40 12.96 -5.71
N PRO A 23 -3.83 14.16 -5.47
CA PRO A 23 -3.78 15.23 -6.48
C PRO A 23 -2.79 14.93 -7.61
N GLN A 24 -1.73 14.15 -7.38
CA GLN A 24 -0.81 13.72 -8.46
C GLN A 24 -1.47 12.71 -9.40
N ALA A 25 -2.25 11.76 -8.88
CA ALA A 25 -3.04 10.83 -9.71
C ALA A 25 -4.09 11.58 -10.56
N ARG A 26 -4.74 12.61 -10.00
CA ARG A 26 -5.66 13.49 -10.76
C ARG A 26 -4.94 14.37 -11.78
N ALA A 27 -3.75 14.88 -11.47
CA ALA A 27 -2.94 15.66 -12.41
C ALA A 27 -2.44 14.79 -13.58
N PHE A 28 -2.13 13.52 -13.33
CA PHE A 28 -1.73 12.55 -14.35
C PHE A 28 -2.92 12.13 -15.23
N GLN A 29 -4.11 11.90 -14.64
CA GLN A 29 -5.35 11.69 -15.42
C GLN A 29 -5.76 12.92 -16.23
N SER A 30 -5.54 14.13 -15.69
CA SER A 30 -5.80 15.38 -16.41
C SER A 30 -4.87 15.51 -17.62
N ARG A 31 -3.57 15.19 -17.47
CA ARG A 31 -2.61 15.16 -18.59
C ARG A 31 -2.89 14.04 -19.61
N LYS A 32 -3.35 12.86 -19.18
CA LYS A 32 -3.82 11.79 -20.08
C LYS A 32 -5.04 12.24 -20.90
N ARG A 33 -6.02 12.88 -20.26
CA ARG A 33 -7.17 13.47 -20.95
C ARG A 33 -6.76 14.59 -21.90
N SER A 34 -5.74 15.37 -21.57
CA SER A 34 -5.19 16.39 -22.47
C SER A 34 -4.46 15.77 -23.67
N ALA A 35 -3.69 14.70 -23.49
CA ALA A 35 -2.98 14.01 -24.57
C ALA A 35 -3.93 13.24 -25.50
N LEU A 36 -4.92 12.53 -24.94
CA LEU A 36 -5.99 11.89 -25.70
C LEU A 36 -6.92 12.91 -26.35
N MET A 37 -7.25 14.03 -25.70
CA MET A 37 -7.96 15.14 -26.36
C MET A 37 -7.12 15.73 -27.49
N LEU A 38 -5.81 15.92 -27.33
CA LEU A 38 -4.95 16.41 -28.40
C LEU A 38 -4.86 15.40 -29.55
N ARG A 39 -4.84 14.10 -29.27
CA ARG A 39 -4.95 13.03 -30.29
C ARG A 39 -6.31 13.08 -31.01
N PHE A 40 -7.41 13.21 -30.27
CA PHE A 40 -8.77 13.28 -30.83
C PHE A 40 -8.99 14.57 -31.64
N ILE A 41 -8.46 15.70 -31.17
CA ILE A 41 -8.52 17.00 -31.85
C ILE A 41 -7.61 16.99 -33.09
N PHE A 42 -6.44 16.35 -33.04
CA PHE A 42 -5.53 16.25 -34.19
C PHE A 42 -6.07 15.30 -35.27
N LEU A 43 -6.66 14.16 -34.89
CA LEU A 43 -7.36 13.27 -35.82
C LEU A 43 -8.67 13.88 -36.34
N GLN A 44 -9.53 14.45 -35.51
CA GLN A 44 -10.80 15.05 -35.96
C GLN A 44 -10.58 16.30 -36.83
N ASN A 45 -9.63 17.18 -36.51
CA ASN A 45 -9.36 18.34 -37.36
C ASN A 45 -8.72 17.97 -38.70
N ARG A 46 -8.09 16.78 -38.84
CA ARG A 46 -7.51 16.30 -40.11
C ARG A 46 -8.46 15.43 -40.93
N LEU A 47 -9.26 14.57 -40.28
CA LEU A 47 -10.28 13.75 -40.95
C LEU A 47 -11.56 14.55 -41.27
N GLY A 48 -11.87 15.61 -40.53
CA GLY A 48 -13.00 16.51 -40.78
C GLY A 48 -12.95 17.21 -42.14
N SER A 49 -11.78 17.28 -42.79
CA SER A 49 -11.65 17.77 -44.18
C SER A 49 -11.91 16.68 -45.23
N VAL A 50 -11.92 15.41 -44.85
CA VAL A 50 -12.09 14.27 -45.77
C VAL A 50 -13.54 13.79 -45.78
N GLY A 51 -14.22 13.80 -44.62
CA GLY A 51 -15.58 13.26 -44.46
C GLY A 51 -16.72 14.05 -45.14
N ILE A 52 -16.57 15.36 -45.37
CA ILE A 52 -17.67 16.17 -45.96
C ILE A 52 -17.65 16.15 -47.50
N GLY A 53 -16.55 15.76 -48.14
CA GLY A 53 -16.44 15.72 -49.60
C GLY A 53 -16.93 14.42 -50.27
N LEU A 54 -16.95 13.30 -49.54
CA LEU A 54 -17.20 11.97 -50.13
C LEU A 54 -18.69 11.60 -50.20
N LEU A 55 -19.58 12.34 -49.55
CA LEU A 55 -21.04 12.13 -49.62
C LEU A 55 -21.69 12.66 -50.90
N TYR A 56 -20.95 13.38 -51.77
CA TYR A 56 -21.50 13.97 -53.00
C TYR A 56 -21.12 13.26 -54.31
N CYS A 57 -20.40 12.13 -54.25
CA CYS A 57 -19.94 11.43 -55.45
C CYS A 57 -20.61 10.08 -55.69
N GLN A 58 -21.94 10.02 -55.49
CA GLN A 58 -22.75 8.85 -55.83
C GLN A 58 -23.72 9.06 -57.00
N VAL A 59 -23.67 10.20 -57.69
CA VAL A 59 -24.56 10.48 -58.82
C VAL A 59 -23.75 10.99 -60.01
N SER A 60 -23.37 10.08 -60.92
CA SER A 60 -23.24 10.27 -62.38
C SER A 60 -22.11 9.41 -62.94
N LEU A 61 -22.42 8.15 -63.30
CA LEU A 61 -21.57 7.42 -64.24
C LEU A 61 -22.47 6.73 -65.27
N GLY A 62 -22.60 7.38 -66.43
CA GLY A 62 -23.30 6.86 -67.60
C GLY A 62 -22.67 7.45 -68.86
N ALA A 63 -21.63 6.81 -69.38
CA ALA A 63 -21.30 6.79 -70.81
C ALA A 63 -20.18 5.80 -71.10
N ALA A 64 -20.39 5.04 -72.17
CA ALA A 64 -19.57 3.94 -72.64
C ALA A 64 -18.15 4.35 -73.07
N PHE A 65 -17.16 3.62 -72.57
CA PHE A 65 -15.87 3.42 -73.22
C PHE A 65 -15.46 1.96 -73.04
N SER A 66 -15.42 1.19 -74.13
CA SER A 66 -14.93 -0.19 -74.13
C SER A 66 -13.40 -0.19 -74.03
N VAL A 67 -12.92 -0.42 -72.81
CA VAL A 67 -11.53 -0.73 -72.44
C VAL A 67 -11.58 -2.06 -71.65
N PRO A 68 -10.54 -2.91 -71.65
CA PRO A 68 -10.67 -4.32 -71.25
C PRO A 68 -11.23 -4.51 -69.84
N LEU A 69 -12.42 -5.12 -69.77
CA LEU A 69 -13.30 -5.24 -68.60
C LEU A 69 -12.68 -6.06 -67.44
N LEU A 70 -11.67 -6.89 -67.72
CA LEU A 70 -11.11 -7.82 -66.73
C LEU A 70 -10.27 -7.16 -65.64
N THR A 71 -9.73 -5.97 -65.88
CA THR A 71 -8.79 -5.32 -64.96
C THR A 71 -9.43 -4.16 -64.18
N ALA A 72 -10.67 -3.80 -64.49
CA ALA A 72 -11.40 -2.74 -63.77
C ALA A 72 -12.01 -3.24 -62.45
N MET A 73 -12.23 -4.55 -62.31
CA MET A 73 -12.74 -5.14 -61.07
C MET A 73 -11.74 -5.06 -59.92
N ASP A 74 -10.44 -5.14 -60.21
CA ASP A 74 -9.38 -5.13 -59.18
C ASP A 74 -9.24 -3.77 -58.48
N VAL A 75 -9.42 -2.66 -59.19
CA VAL A 75 -9.35 -1.32 -58.57
C VAL A 75 -10.53 -1.09 -57.64
N ILE A 76 -11.73 -1.58 -58.03
CA ILE A 76 -12.94 -1.43 -57.24
C ILE A 76 -12.87 -2.25 -55.95
N THR A 77 -12.32 -3.46 -56.01
CA THR A 77 -12.12 -4.29 -54.81
C THR A 77 -11.14 -3.65 -53.85
N ILE A 78 -10.00 -3.15 -54.34
CA ILE A 78 -9.01 -2.43 -53.50
C ILE A 78 -9.63 -1.21 -52.83
N ILE A 79 -10.39 -0.39 -53.57
CA ILE A 79 -11.07 0.80 -53.00
C ILE A 79 -12.10 0.40 -51.94
N ASN A 80 -12.86 -0.66 -52.16
CA ASN A 80 -13.85 -1.13 -51.18
C ASN A 80 -13.17 -1.67 -49.92
N SER A 81 -12.06 -2.41 -50.05
CA SER A 81 -11.26 -2.85 -48.91
C SER A 81 -10.68 -1.67 -48.12
N LEU A 82 -10.12 -0.66 -48.80
CA LEU A 82 -9.63 0.56 -48.16
C LEU A 82 -10.75 1.31 -47.43
N LYS A 83 -11.94 1.43 -48.04
CA LYS A 83 -13.11 2.03 -47.38
C LYS A 83 -13.51 1.27 -46.12
N GLN A 84 -13.52 -0.05 -46.18
CA GLN A 84 -13.84 -0.89 -45.02
C GLN A 84 -12.82 -0.69 -43.90
N MET A 85 -11.52 -0.61 -44.22
CA MET A 85 -10.48 -0.35 -43.22
C MET A 85 -10.58 1.07 -42.62
N LEU A 86 -10.94 2.06 -43.44
CA LEU A 86 -11.15 3.44 -42.97
C LEU A 86 -12.43 3.61 -42.13
N ASP A 87 -13.35 2.64 -42.19
CA ASP A 87 -14.57 2.60 -41.36
C ASP A 87 -14.31 1.94 -39.99
N MET A 88 -13.13 1.37 -39.77
CA MET A 88 -12.71 0.81 -38.48
C MET A 88 -12.43 1.91 -37.44
N GLU A 89 -12.35 1.53 -36.16
CA GLU A 89 -11.88 2.43 -35.13
C GLU A 89 -10.41 2.82 -35.40
N PRO A 90 -9.98 4.07 -35.11
CA PRO A 90 -8.60 4.49 -35.35
C PRO A 90 -7.55 3.60 -34.68
N ASP A 91 -7.87 3.04 -33.53
CA ASP A 91 -6.98 2.13 -32.80
C ASP A 91 -6.80 0.81 -33.56
N ASP A 92 -7.88 0.24 -34.09
CA ASP A 92 -7.82 -0.96 -34.96
C ASP A 92 -7.04 -0.67 -36.25
N LEU A 93 -7.24 0.51 -36.85
CA LEU A 93 -6.50 0.93 -38.05
C LEU A 93 -4.99 1.06 -37.79
N LEU A 94 -4.58 1.50 -36.59
CA LEU A 94 -3.18 1.57 -36.17
C LEU A 94 -2.53 0.19 -36.03
N HIS A 95 -3.32 -0.84 -35.76
CA HIS A 95 -2.83 -2.22 -35.70
C HIS A 95 -2.72 -2.86 -37.10
N GLU A 96 -3.45 -2.30 -38.07
CA GLU A 96 -3.52 -2.78 -39.45
C GLU A 96 -2.77 -1.85 -40.43
N VAL A 97 -1.74 -1.12 -39.97
CA VAL A 97 -0.94 -0.19 -40.79
C VAL A 97 -0.25 -0.90 -41.96
N ASP A 98 0.21 -2.14 -41.77
CA ASP A 98 0.89 -2.91 -42.80
C ASP A 98 -0.09 -3.34 -43.92
N PRO A 99 -1.24 -3.98 -43.64
CA PRO A 99 -2.26 -4.27 -44.66
C PRO A 99 -2.81 -3.01 -45.34
N PHE A 100 -3.02 -1.94 -44.58
CA PHE A 100 -3.45 -0.65 -45.12
C PHE A 100 -2.42 -0.11 -46.13
N SER A 101 -1.13 -0.12 -45.75
CA SER A 101 -0.04 0.36 -46.61
C SER A 101 0.06 -0.45 -47.90
N SER A 102 -0.08 -1.78 -47.81
CA SER A 102 -0.09 -2.67 -48.98
C SER A 102 -1.21 -2.31 -49.96
N LEU A 103 -2.44 -2.09 -49.47
CA LEU A 103 -3.57 -1.71 -50.32
C LEU A 103 -3.38 -0.33 -50.97
N VAL A 104 -2.77 0.62 -50.26
CA VAL A 104 -2.44 1.94 -50.80
C VAL A 104 -1.38 1.84 -51.91
N ASP A 105 -0.37 0.98 -51.73
CA ASP A 105 0.63 0.72 -52.77
C ASP A 105 0.05 -0.01 -53.98
N ASP A 106 -0.85 -0.98 -53.78
CA ASP A 106 -1.59 -1.63 -54.85
C ASP A 106 -2.43 -0.63 -55.65
N LEU A 107 -3.16 0.26 -54.96
CA LEU A 107 -3.92 1.33 -55.61
C LEU A 107 -3.02 2.31 -56.37
N ARG A 108 -1.84 2.63 -55.81
CA ARG A 108 -0.83 3.49 -56.45
C ARG A 108 -0.28 2.87 -57.73
N ASN A 109 -0.06 1.55 -57.75
CA ASN A 109 0.38 0.83 -58.96
C ASN A 109 -0.66 0.94 -60.11
N HIS A 110 -1.91 1.27 -59.78
CA HIS A 110 -2.99 1.51 -60.74
C HIS A 110 -3.28 3.01 -60.99
N SER A 111 -2.41 3.93 -60.58
CA SER A 111 -2.67 5.39 -60.64
C SER A 111 -3.02 5.91 -62.04
N TRP A 112 -2.49 5.28 -63.10
CA TRP A 112 -2.73 5.66 -64.50
C TRP A 112 -4.17 5.38 -64.97
N ARG A 113 -4.96 4.63 -64.20
CA ARG A 113 -6.35 4.27 -64.50
C ARG A 113 -7.37 5.04 -63.68
N LEU A 114 -6.91 5.71 -62.63
CA LEU A 114 -7.78 6.42 -61.72
C LEU A 114 -8.36 7.64 -62.42
N SER A 115 -9.65 7.85 -62.24
CA SER A 115 -10.27 9.13 -62.55
C SER A 115 -9.61 10.26 -61.73
N PRO A 116 -9.75 11.53 -62.15
CA PRO A 116 -9.18 12.65 -61.39
C PRO A 116 -9.59 12.68 -59.91
N LEU A 117 -10.83 12.27 -59.61
CA LEU A 117 -11.35 12.16 -58.25
C LEU A 117 -10.68 11.04 -57.45
N GLU A 118 -10.54 9.86 -58.05
CA GLU A 118 -9.86 8.73 -57.41
C GLU A 118 -8.37 9.00 -57.21
N ALA A 119 -7.74 9.75 -58.12
CA ALA A 119 -6.37 10.22 -57.95
C ALA A 119 -6.24 11.17 -56.76
N GLU A 120 -7.20 12.07 -56.53
CA GLU A 120 -7.25 12.91 -55.33
C GLU A 120 -7.43 12.07 -54.06
N PHE A 121 -8.29 11.05 -54.10
CA PHE A 121 -8.46 10.11 -52.99
C PHE A 121 -7.15 9.37 -52.67
N LEU A 122 -6.43 8.87 -53.68
CA LEU A 122 -5.11 8.25 -53.51
C LEU A 122 -4.10 9.21 -52.88
N GLN A 123 -4.08 10.48 -53.27
CA GLN A 123 -3.18 11.48 -52.64
C GLN A 123 -3.46 11.65 -51.14
N ARG A 124 -4.75 11.64 -50.75
CA ARG A 124 -5.12 11.69 -49.33
C ARG A 124 -4.71 10.42 -48.59
N LEU A 125 -4.87 9.25 -49.22
CA LEU A 125 -4.43 7.97 -48.64
C LEU A 125 -2.91 7.89 -48.47
N LEU A 126 -2.13 8.34 -49.45
CA LEU A 126 -0.67 8.36 -49.37
C LEU A 126 -0.18 9.23 -48.21
N ARG A 127 -0.79 10.41 -48.04
CA ARG A 127 -0.51 11.29 -46.90
C ARG A 127 -0.90 10.65 -45.58
N LEU A 128 -2.10 10.05 -45.49
CA LEU A 128 -2.55 9.35 -44.30
C LEU A 128 -1.60 8.20 -43.93
N ARG A 129 -1.16 7.42 -44.92
CA ARG A 129 -0.19 6.34 -44.72
C ARG A 129 1.13 6.85 -44.17
N GLU A 130 1.69 7.92 -44.74
CA GLU A 130 2.95 8.51 -44.25
C GLU A 130 2.84 8.94 -42.78
N GLU A 131 1.70 9.54 -42.41
CA GLU A 131 1.42 9.94 -41.03
C GLU A 131 1.25 8.72 -40.12
N LEU A 132 0.46 7.72 -40.51
CA LEU A 132 0.26 6.48 -39.75
C LEU A 132 1.58 5.72 -39.54
N VAL A 133 2.38 5.55 -40.59
CA VAL A 133 3.67 4.85 -40.52
C VAL A 133 4.67 5.61 -39.62
N ALA A 134 4.63 6.94 -39.63
CA ALA A 134 5.49 7.76 -38.78
C ALA A 134 5.07 7.71 -37.30
N ASP A 135 3.75 7.75 -37.02
CA ASP A 135 3.23 7.90 -35.66
C ASP A 135 2.96 6.56 -34.96
N ALA A 136 2.67 5.47 -35.68
CA ALA A 136 2.34 4.17 -35.09
C ALA A 136 3.41 3.63 -34.11
N PRO A 137 4.73 3.67 -34.41
CA PRO A 137 5.75 3.21 -33.46
C PRO A 137 5.74 4.00 -32.15
N PHE A 138 5.50 5.30 -32.20
CA PHE A 138 5.41 6.14 -31.01
C PHE A 138 4.15 5.87 -30.20
N ILE A 139 3.01 5.65 -30.87
CA ILE A 139 1.74 5.33 -30.21
C ILE A 139 1.86 4.00 -29.45
N ASN A 140 2.37 2.96 -30.10
CA ASN A 140 2.58 1.65 -29.50
C ASN A 140 3.55 1.73 -28.31
N LEU A 141 4.64 2.50 -28.43
CA LEU A 141 5.59 2.71 -27.34
C LEU A 141 4.94 3.38 -26.11
N VAL A 142 4.08 4.37 -26.34
CA VAL A 142 3.36 5.07 -25.26
C VAL A 142 2.36 4.13 -24.57
N GLU A 143 1.65 3.30 -25.34
CA GLU A 143 0.70 2.33 -24.81
C GLU A 143 1.38 1.23 -23.99
N GLU A 144 2.48 0.67 -24.50
CA GLU A 144 3.28 -0.31 -23.76
C GLU A 144 3.83 0.28 -22.46
N ALA A 145 4.35 1.52 -22.52
CA ALA A 145 4.81 2.23 -21.33
C ALA A 145 3.67 2.51 -20.33
N GLU A 146 2.46 2.77 -20.81
CA GLU A 146 1.28 2.96 -19.97
C GLU A 146 0.88 1.68 -19.24
N VAL A 147 0.85 0.54 -19.96
CA VAL A 147 0.57 -0.78 -19.37
C VAL A 147 1.60 -1.10 -18.29
N HIS A 148 2.90 -0.99 -18.61
CA HIS A 148 3.98 -1.26 -17.65
C HIS A 148 3.90 -0.32 -16.44
N TYR A 149 3.61 0.96 -16.63
CA TYR A 149 3.42 1.90 -15.52
C TYR A 149 2.24 1.49 -14.63
N HIS A 150 1.13 1.04 -15.23
CA HIS A 150 -0.04 0.62 -14.48
C HIS A 150 0.21 -0.65 -13.66
N GLU A 151 0.91 -1.63 -14.22
CA GLU A 151 1.35 -2.84 -13.52
C GLU A 151 2.28 -2.51 -12.35
N MET A 152 3.31 -1.70 -12.60
CA MET A 152 4.24 -1.26 -11.57
C MET A 152 3.53 -0.47 -10.46
N ALA A 153 2.64 0.46 -10.82
CA ALA A 153 1.85 1.23 -9.86
C ALA A 153 0.97 0.30 -8.99
N SER A 154 0.30 -0.66 -9.61
CA SER A 154 -0.54 -1.64 -8.89
C SER A 154 0.28 -2.47 -7.92
N GLY A 155 1.45 -2.97 -8.34
CA GLY A 155 2.36 -3.71 -7.46
C GLY A 155 2.88 -2.87 -6.27
N VAL A 156 3.15 -1.58 -6.49
CA VAL A 156 3.51 -0.66 -5.39
C VAL A 156 2.33 -0.48 -4.42
N PHE A 157 1.10 -0.34 -4.92
CA PHE A 157 -0.08 -0.23 -4.06
C PHE A 157 -0.33 -1.50 -3.23
N ASP A 158 -0.18 -2.68 -3.83
CA ASP A 158 -0.29 -3.96 -3.12
C ASP A 158 0.75 -4.08 -2.00
N HIS A 159 2.00 -3.69 -2.28
CA HIS A 159 3.05 -3.69 -1.27
C HIS A 159 2.78 -2.69 -0.12
N ILE A 160 2.32 -1.48 -0.45
CA ILE A 160 1.92 -0.48 0.55
C ILE A 160 0.81 -1.03 1.44
N TRP A 161 -0.20 -1.68 0.84
CA TRP A 161 -1.30 -2.29 1.56
C TRP A 161 -0.83 -3.40 2.51
N LEU A 162 -0.03 -4.35 2.02
CA LEU A 162 0.53 -5.44 2.82
C LEU A 162 1.36 -4.91 4.00
N THR A 163 2.21 -3.91 3.75
CA THR A 163 3.03 -3.28 4.79
C THR A 163 2.14 -2.66 5.88
N LYS A 164 1.10 -1.93 5.47
CA LYS A 164 0.15 -1.30 6.40
C LYS A 164 -0.56 -2.32 7.29
N GLU A 165 -0.99 -3.44 6.72
CA GLU A 165 -1.66 -4.49 7.49
C GLU A 165 -0.69 -5.20 8.43
N SER A 166 0.56 -5.46 8.01
CA SER A 166 1.60 -5.98 8.90
C SER A 166 1.87 -5.04 10.09
N MET A 167 1.91 -3.73 9.85
CA MET A 167 2.08 -2.75 10.93
C MET A 167 0.92 -2.78 11.92
N ARG A 168 -0.33 -2.85 11.43
CA ARG A 168 -1.52 -2.97 12.29
C ARG A 168 -1.49 -4.24 13.13
N MET A 169 -1.06 -5.35 12.56
CA MET A 169 -0.92 -6.62 13.28
C MET A 169 0.12 -6.50 14.41
N HIS A 170 1.29 -5.92 14.13
CA HIS A 170 2.32 -5.67 15.14
C HIS A 170 1.86 -4.71 16.24
N GLU A 171 1.12 -3.66 15.89
CA GLU A 171 0.50 -2.76 16.87
C GLU A 171 -0.44 -3.53 17.82
N GLY A 172 -1.28 -4.42 17.28
CA GLY A 172 -2.14 -5.30 18.06
C GLY A 172 -1.36 -6.23 19.01
N THR A 173 -0.28 -6.84 18.52
CA THR A 173 0.61 -7.67 19.36
C THR A 173 1.24 -6.86 20.50
N LEU A 174 1.76 -5.67 20.20
CA LEU A 174 2.36 -4.80 21.22
C LEU A 174 1.33 -4.36 22.27
N ALA A 175 0.10 -4.04 21.85
CA ALA A 175 -0.97 -3.68 22.78
C ALA A 175 -1.31 -4.83 23.74
N ALA A 176 -1.36 -6.08 23.24
CA ALA A 176 -1.57 -7.26 24.08
C ALA A 176 -0.42 -7.44 25.08
N LEU A 177 0.83 -7.31 24.64
CA LEU A 177 2.01 -7.44 25.51
C LEU A 177 2.04 -6.39 26.62
N PHE A 178 1.66 -5.14 26.34
CA PHE A 178 1.58 -4.10 27.38
C PHE A 178 0.49 -4.38 28.42
N ASN A 179 -0.66 -4.94 28.00
CA ASN A 179 -1.70 -5.35 28.95
C ASN A 179 -1.22 -6.50 29.85
N ASP A 180 -0.48 -7.45 29.28
CA ASP A 180 0.11 -8.56 30.04
C ASP A 180 1.16 -8.07 31.03
N GLU A 181 2.02 -7.12 30.64
CA GLU A 181 2.99 -6.46 31.51
C GLU A 181 2.31 -5.79 32.71
N GLU A 182 1.26 -4.99 32.47
CA GLU A 182 0.49 -4.34 33.55
C GLU A 182 -0.17 -5.36 34.49
N MET A 183 -0.67 -6.49 33.95
CA MET A 183 -1.23 -7.57 34.76
C MET A 183 -0.15 -8.24 35.63
N ILE A 184 1.03 -8.47 35.08
CA ILE A 184 2.17 -9.04 35.80
C ILE A 184 2.61 -8.10 36.92
N ASP A 185 2.73 -6.79 36.65
CA ASP A 185 3.08 -5.79 37.66
C ASP A 185 2.10 -5.78 38.84
N LYS A 186 0.79 -5.85 38.56
CA LYS A 186 -0.24 -5.97 39.60
C LYS A 186 -0.08 -7.24 40.43
N ARG A 187 0.27 -8.36 39.81
CA ARG A 187 0.50 -9.65 40.49
C ARG A 187 1.78 -9.61 41.34
N VAL A 188 2.84 -9.01 40.84
CA VAL A 188 4.10 -8.81 41.58
C VAL A 188 3.84 -7.97 42.83
N ALA A 189 3.21 -6.80 42.69
CA ALA A 189 2.90 -5.93 43.81
C ALA A 189 2.03 -6.63 44.89
N LYS A 190 1.07 -7.46 44.45
CA LYS A 190 0.26 -8.29 45.37
C LYS A 190 1.11 -9.29 46.15
N LEU A 191 1.97 -10.04 45.46
CA LEU A 191 2.83 -11.05 46.06
C LEU A 191 3.87 -10.43 47.01
N GLU A 192 4.45 -9.30 46.64
CA GLU A 192 5.34 -8.53 47.53
C GLU A 192 4.63 -8.13 48.82
N GLY A 193 3.38 -7.66 48.73
CA GLY A 193 2.56 -7.36 49.91
C GLY A 193 2.18 -8.59 50.74
N GLU A 194 2.07 -9.77 50.13
CA GLU A 194 1.88 -11.04 50.85
C GLU A 194 3.14 -11.47 51.61
N ILE A 195 4.31 -11.40 50.95
CA ILE A 195 5.61 -11.72 51.55
C ILE A 195 5.90 -10.79 52.72
N GLN A 196 5.75 -9.47 52.54
CA GLN A 196 5.97 -8.48 53.61
C GLN A 196 5.09 -8.75 54.84
N ARG A 197 3.82 -9.13 54.64
CA ARG A 197 2.92 -9.50 55.75
C ARG A 197 3.37 -10.77 56.46
N HIS A 198 3.78 -11.78 55.70
CA HIS A 198 4.28 -13.03 56.27
C HIS A 198 5.54 -12.80 57.11
N ASP A 199 6.52 -12.04 56.60
CA ASP A 199 7.75 -11.72 57.31
C ASP A 199 7.49 -10.92 58.59
N MET A 200 6.57 -9.93 58.52
CA MET A 200 6.17 -9.17 59.71
C MET A 200 5.55 -10.06 60.79
N LEU A 201 4.67 -10.98 60.41
CA LEU A 201 4.06 -11.93 61.35
C LEU A 201 5.09 -12.87 61.96
N TYR A 202 6.03 -13.38 61.16
CA TYR A 202 7.12 -14.24 61.63
C TYR A 202 8.04 -13.55 62.62
N LEU A 203 8.46 -12.31 62.32
CA LEU A 203 9.30 -11.53 63.22
C LEU A 203 8.58 -11.20 64.54
N LYS A 204 7.27 -10.91 64.47
CA LYS A 204 6.44 -10.66 65.66
C LYS A 204 6.30 -11.90 66.55
N ASP A 205 6.07 -13.07 65.95
CA ASP A 205 6.03 -14.35 66.69
C ASP A 205 7.36 -14.63 67.40
N LYS A 206 8.49 -14.44 66.69
CA LYS A 206 9.83 -14.57 67.29
C LYS A 206 10.07 -13.58 68.42
N GLN A 207 9.67 -12.32 68.26
CA GLN A 207 9.78 -11.30 69.29
C GLN A 207 8.99 -11.67 70.54
N ASN A 208 7.75 -12.17 70.36
CA ASN A 208 6.92 -12.63 71.47
C ASN A 208 7.58 -13.79 72.23
N LYS A 209 8.07 -14.82 71.52
CA LYS A 209 8.80 -15.96 72.12
C LYS A 209 10.05 -15.53 72.88
N LEU A 210 10.84 -14.61 72.32
CA LEU A 210 12.00 -14.05 73.01
C LEU A 210 11.59 -13.29 74.27
N GLY A 211 10.49 -12.54 74.22
CA GLY A 211 9.91 -11.85 75.37
C GLY A 211 9.49 -12.81 76.48
N GLU A 212 8.85 -13.93 76.14
CA GLU A 212 8.46 -14.98 77.09
C GLU A 212 9.67 -15.61 77.77
N MET A 213 10.69 -16.02 77.01
CA MET A 213 11.92 -16.60 77.57
C MET A 213 12.68 -15.62 78.48
N LEU A 214 12.72 -14.33 78.12
CA LEU A 214 13.34 -13.31 78.97
C LEU A 214 12.57 -13.10 80.28
N SER A 215 11.24 -13.21 80.26
CA SER A 215 10.42 -13.15 81.47
C SER A 215 10.72 -14.32 82.40
N GLU A 216 10.84 -15.54 81.86
CA GLU A 216 11.18 -16.75 82.62
C GLU A 216 12.56 -16.63 83.29
N ILE A 217 13.59 -16.25 82.54
CA ILE A 217 14.94 -16.01 83.09
C ILE A 217 14.92 -14.93 84.18
N THR A 218 14.10 -13.89 84.00
CA THR A 218 13.96 -12.81 84.99
C THR A 218 13.36 -13.33 86.30
N ASP A 219 12.39 -14.24 86.22
CA ASP A 219 11.77 -14.85 87.39
C ASP A 219 12.71 -15.85 88.09
N ASP A 220 13.48 -16.62 87.34
CA ASP A 220 14.56 -17.47 87.86
C ASP A 220 15.63 -16.65 88.58
N LEU A 221 16.03 -15.51 88.02
CA LEU A 221 17.00 -14.61 88.65
C LEU A 221 16.44 -14.05 89.97
N LYS A 222 15.15 -13.72 90.05
CA LYS A 222 14.50 -13.34 91.31
C LYS A 222 14.54 -14.48 92.32
N LEU A 223 14.30 -15.72 91.88
CA LEU A 223 14.38 -16.90 92.74
C LEU A 223 15.79 -17.09 93.29
N VAL A 224 16.82 -17.04 92.44
CA VAL A 224 18.24 -17.13 92.85
C VAL A 224 18.59 -16.04 93.87
N ARG A 225 18.14 -14.79 93.65
CA ARG A 225 18.34 -13.70 94.62
C ARG A 225 17.67 -13.97 95.96
N ARG A 226 16.48 -14.59 95.97
CA ARG A 226 15.82 -15.02 97.22
C ARG A 226 16.63 -16.12 97.92
N CYS A 227 17.05 -17.15 97.19
CA CYS A 227 17.87 -18.23 97.73
C CYS A 227 19.19 -17.71 98.31
N LYS A 228 19.89 -16.82 97.58
CA LYS A 228 21.13 -16.18 98.03
C LYS A 228 20.94 -15.46 99.38
N ARG A 229 19.89 -14.65 99.51
CA ARG A 229 19.58 -13.94 100.77
C ARG A 229 19.35 -14.93 101.92
N SER A 230 18.55 -15.97 101.69
CA SER A 230 18.28 -16.99 102.72
C SER A 230 19.54 -17.76 103.16
N ILE A 231 20.46 -18.05 102.23
CA ILE A 231 21.74 -18.70 102.57
C ILE A 231 22.61 -17.76 103.41
N GLU A 232 22.69 -16.48 103.04
CA GLU A 232 23.47 -15.49 103.79
C GLU A 232 22.93 -15.31 105.22
N GLU A 233 21.60 -15.23 105.37
CA GLU A 233 20.93 -15.19 106.68
C GLU A 233 21.29 -16.41 107.54
N LYS A 234 21.25 -17.62 106.96
CA LYS A 234 21.64 -18.86 107.67
C LYS A 234 23.12 -18.89 108.04
N ARG A 235 24.00 -18.36 107.16
CA ARG A 235 25.44 -18.31 107.40
C ARG A 235 25.81 -17.37 108.55
N VAL A 236 25.20 -16.18 108.58
CA VAL A 236 25.38 -15.22 109.68
C VAL A 236 24.93 -15.85 111.00
N GLY A 237 23.73 -16.43 111.04
CA GLY A 237 23.23 -17.10 112.25
C GLY A 237 24.13 -18.27 112.72
N ALA A 238 24.71 -19.04 111.80
CA ALA A 238 25.66 -20.09 112.16
C ALA A 238 26.98 -19.55 112.73
N LYS A 239 27.45 -18.39 112.22
CA LYS A 239 28.65 -17.72 112.74
C LYS A 239 28.42 -17.20 114.16
N ASP A 240 27.26 -16.59 114.41
CA ASP A 240 26.89 -16.08 115.74
C ASP A 240 26.83 -17.21 116.78
N VAL A 241 26.33 -18.41 116.40
CA VAL A 241 26.31 -19.60 117.27
C VAL A 241 27.73 -20.12 117.54
N ALA A 242 28.62 -20.08 116.55
CA ALA A 242 30.00 -20.55 116.72
C ALA A 242 30.84 -19.65 117.64
N GLU A 243 30.56 -18.35 117.71
CA GLU A 243 31.24 -17.42 118.63
C GLU A 243 30.78 -17.56 120.10
N LEU A 244 29.68 -18.28 120.36
CA LEU A 244 29.15 -18.54 121.70
C LEU A 244 29.65 -19.85 122.34
N LEU A 245 30.40 -20.68 121.59
CA LEU A 245 30.98 -21.96 122.03
C LEU A 245 32.46 -21.82 122.36
#